data_AF-A0A924S8E9-F1
#
_entry.id   AF-A0A924S8E9-F1
#
_cell.length_a   1.000
_cell.length_b   1.000
_cell.length_c   1.000
_cell.angle_alpha   90.00
_cell.angle_beta   90.00
_cell.angle_gamma   90.00
#
_symmetry.space_group_name_H-M   'P 1'
#
loop_
_entity.id
_entity.type
_entity.pdbx_description
1 polymer ?
#
loop_
_entity_poly.entity_id
_entity_poly.type
_entity_poly.pdbx_seq_one_letter_code
_entity_poly.pdbx_strand_id
1 'polypeptide(L)'
;QVIMPPIGLLMGGLDFSKLEWVLKPENPATTVVEKVAIQYGAFINTVIQFVIVATVVFLLVKLVNKIRRADAEDPAPEAPAAPTPEEKLLTEIRDLLAAKG
;
A
#
# COMPACT_ATOMS: atom_id res chain seq x y z
N GLN A 1 -23.68 -2.36 2.28
CA GLN A 1 -24.03 -3.12 3.51
C GLN A 1 -23.71 -4.63 3.42
N VAL A 2 -23.12 -5.16 2.35
CA VAL A 2 -22.90 -6.62 2.18
C VAL A 2 -21.41 -7.03 2.16
N ILE A 3 -20.48 -6.10 2.42
CA ILE A 3 -19.04 -6.39 2.45
C ILE A 3 -18.53 -6.74 3.88
N MET A 4 -19.35 -6.50 4.91
CA MET A 4 -18.97 -6.77 6.31
C MET A 4 -18.96 -8.23 6.79
N PRO A 5 -19.63 -9.23 6.17
CA PRO A 5 -19.61 -10.59 6.71
C PRO A 5 -18.22 -11.25 6.76
N PRO A 6 -17.36 -11.19 5.72
CA PRO A 6 -16.09 -11.91 5.75
C PRO A 6 -15.02 -11.21 6.59
N ILE A 7 -14.98 -9.87 6.53
CA ILE A 7 -13.96 -9.07 7.23
C ILE A 7 -14.25 -9.04 8.73
N GLY A 8 -15.51 -8.88 9.14
CA GLY A 8 -15.90 -8.91 10.55
C GLY A 8 -15.66 -10.27 11.22
N LEU A 9 -15.77 -11.37 10.47
CA LEU A 9 -15.48 -12.72 10.96
C LEU A 9 -13.96 -12.97 11.10
N LEU A 10 -13.15 -12.49 10.15
CA LEU A 10 -11.68 -12.55 10.22
C LEU A 10 -11.11 -11.68 11.36
N MET A 11 -11.80 -10.59 11.71
CA MET A 11 -11.44 -9.68 12.80
C MET A 11 -11.89 -10.17 14.20
N GLY A 12 -12.46 -11.37 14.31
CA GLY A 12 -12.84 -11.96 15.60
C GLY A 12 -14.01 -11.25 16.30
N GLY A 13 -14.86 -10.51 15.57
CA GLY A 13 -16.02 -9.83 16.15
C GLY A 13 -15.70 -8.55 16.93
N LEU A 14 -14.53 -7.93 16.68
CA LEU A 14 -14.16 -6.64 17.29
C LEU A 14 -14.95 -5.49 16.66
N ASP A 15 -16.14 -5.21 17.20
CA ASP A 15 -16.96 -4.03 16.86
C ASP A 15 -16.74 -2.90 17.88
N PHE A 16 -15.81 -1.99 17.55
CA PHE A 16 -15.51 -0.81 18.37
C PHE A 16 -16.54 0.32 18.20
N SER A 17 -17.54 0.17 17.32
CA SER A 17 -18.52 1.21 17.02
C SER A 17 -19.40 1.57 18.23
N LYS A 18 -19.46 0.68 19.23
CA LYS A 18 -20.23 0.88 20.48
C LYS A 18 -19.48 1.66 21.56
N LEU A 19 -18.23 2.08 21.31
CA LEU A 19 -17.49 2.91 22.25
C LEU A 19 -17.97 4.36 22.15
N GLU A 20 -18.62 4.82 23.21
CA GLU A 20 -19.15 6.17 23.33
C GLU A 20 -18.73 6.78 24.66
N TRP A 21 -18.31 8.05 24.65
CA TRP A 21 -18.08 8.80 25.88
C TRP A 21 -19.34 9.61 26.17
N VAL A 22 -20.08 9.19 27.19
CA VAL A 22 -21.27 9.90 27.64
C VAL A 22 -20.84 11.13 28.45
N LEU A 23 -21.03 12.32 27.89
CA LEU A 23 -20.67 13.59 28.53
C LEU A 23 -21.75 14.08 29.51
N LYS A 24 -22.99 13.62 29.35
CA LYS A 24 -24.11 13.92 30.23
C LYS A 24 -24.95 12.66 30.45
N PRO A 25 -25.01 12.11 31.68
CA PRO A 25 -25.83 10.94 31.95
C PRO A 25 -27.31 11.29 31.77
N GLU A 26 -28.09 10.36 31.21
CA GLU A 26 -29.54 10.51 31.10
C GLU A 26 -30.13 10.68 32.51
N ASN A 27 -30.84 11.79 32.72
CA ASN A 27 -31.54 12.03 33.97
C ASN A 27 -33.01 11.63 33.76
N PRO A 28 -33.53 10.59 34.43
CA PRO A 28 -34.87 10.06 34.16
C PRO A 28 -36.02 11.02 34.54
N ALA A 29 -35.71 12.20 35.09
CA ALA A 29 -36.68 13.21 35.52
C ALA A 29 -36.99 14.30 34.47
N THR A 30 -36.20 14.43 33.40
CA THR A 30 -36.42 15.43 32.35
C THR A 30 -36.32 14.81 30.97
N THR A 31 -37.48 14.56 30.34
CA THR A 31 -37.66 13.98 29.00
C THR A 31 -37.11 14.84 27.85
N VAL A 32 -36.28 15.84 28.14
CA VAL A 32 -35.85 16.91 27.21
C VAL A 32 -34.34 16.90 26.98
N VAL A 33 -33.57 16.12 27.73
CA VAL A 33 -32.11 16.09 27.55
C VAL A 33 -31.73 14.93 26.63
N GLU A 34 -31.57 15.21 25.33
CA GLU A 34 -30.96 14.26 24.39
C GLU A 34 -29.60 13.81 24.91
N LYS A 35 -29.34 12.50 24.84
CA LYS A 35 -28.06 11.89 25.17
C LYS A 35 -26.95 12.51 24.32
N VAL A 36 -26.15 13.39 24.92
CA VAL A 36 -24.94 13.94 24.28
C VAL A 36 -23.79 12.99 24.55
N ALA A 37 -23.52 12.12 23.59
CA ALA A 37 -22.41 11.17 23.62
C ALA A 37 -21.48 11.39 22.42
N ILE A 38 -20.17 11.43 22.67
CA ILE A 38 -19.18 11.41 21.59
C ILE A 38 -18.98 9.95 21.20
N GLN A 39 -19.47 9.58 20.01
CA GLN A 39 -19.31 8.25 19.43
C GLN A 39 -17.94 8.11 18.75
N TYR A 40 -16.87 8.15 19.53
CA TYR A 40 -15.50 8.01 19.02
C TYR A 40 -15.20 6.59 18.53
N GLY A 41 -16.02 5.61 18.93
CA GLY A 41 -15.93 4.23 18.48
C GLY A 41 -16.01 4.08 16.96
N ALA A 42 -16.89 4.82 16.30
CA ALA A 42 -17.01 4.81 14.84
C ALA A 42 -15.75 5.35 14.13
N PHE A 43 -15.12 6.38 14.71
CA PHE A 43 -13.87 6.93 14.21
C PHE A 43 -12.72 5.93 14.33
N ILE A 44 -12.54 5.33 15.52
CA ILE A 44 -11.52 4.30 15.75
C ILE A 44 -11.75 3.11 14.82
N ASN A 45 -12.99 2.67 14.67
CA ASN A 45 -13.33 1.57 13.76
C ASN A 45 -12.90 1.88 12.31
N THR A 46 -13.19 3.09 11.82
CA THR A 46 -12.78 3.54 10.49
C THR A 46 -11.25 3.55 10.33
N VAL A 47 -10.52 4.04 11.35
CA VAL A 47 -9.05 4.04 11.34
C VAL A 47 -8.49 2.61 11.30
N ILE A 48 -9.02 1.71 12.12
CA ILE A 48 -8.60 0.29 12.13
C ILE A 48 -8.87 -0.35 10.77
N GLN A 49 -10.07 -0.14 10.20
CA GLN A 49 -10.42 -0.64 8.89
C GLN A 49 -9.47 -0.12 7.80
N PHE A 50 -9.14 1.17 7.83
CA PHE A 50 -8.17 1.75 6.89
C PHE A 50 -6.79 1.09 7.02
N VAL A 51 -6.28 0.92 8.24
CA VAL A 51 -4.98 0.28 8.49
C VAL A 51 -4.96 -1.17 8.02
N ILE A 52 -6.03 -1.93 8.26
CA ILE A 52 -6.14 -3.32 7.80
C ILE A 52 -6.13 -3.37 6.27
N VAL A 53 -6.98 -2.59 5.61
CA VAL A 53 -7.04 -2.57 4.14
C VAL A 53 -5.69 -2.14 3.56
N ALA A 54 -5.06 -1.11 4.12
CA ALA A 54 -3.72 -0.67 3.70
C ALA A 54 -2.66 -1.78 3.87
N THR A 55 -2.71 -2.53 4.98
CA THR A 55 -1.81 -3.66 5.26
C THR A 55 -2.02 -4.78 4.25
N VAL A 56 -3.27 -5.13 3.94
CA VAL A 56 -3.58 -6.18 2.95
C VAL A 56 -3.10 -5.76 1.56
N VAL A 57 -3.38 -4.53 1.12
CA VAL A 57 -2.91 -4.01 -0.17
C VAL A 57 -1.38 -3.99 -0.21
N PHE A 58 -0.73 -3.54 0.86
CA PHE A 58 0.73 -3.55 0.96
C PHE A 58 1.32 -4.97 0.82
N LEU A 59 0.72 -5.96 1.51
CA LEU A 59 1.15 -7.35 1.41
C LEU A 59 0.92 -7.93 0.00
N LEU A 60 -0.20 -7.60 -0.65
CA LEU A 60 -0.48 -8.01 -2.03
C LEU A 60 0.55 -7.42 -3.00
N VAL A 61 0.82 -6.12 -2.92
CA VAL A 61 1.85 -5.45 -3.76
C VAL A 61 3.23 -6.05 -3.48
N LYS A 62 3.58 -6.29 -2.21
CA LYS A 62 4.84 -6.92 -1.82
C LYS A 62 4.95 -8.34 -2.37
N LEU A 63 3.88 -9.12 -2.35
CA LEU A 63 3.85 -10.48 -2.89
C LEU A 63 4.01 -10.46 -4.41
N VAL A 64 3.27 -9.62 -5.12
CA VAL A 64 3.39 -9.45 -6.57
C VAL A 64 4.80 -8.98 -6.95
N ASN A 65 5.36 -7.99 -6.24
CA ASN A 65 6.73 -7.55 -6.48
C ASN A 65 7.76 -8.65 -6.17
N LYS A 66 7.52 -9.49 -5.15
CA LYS A 66 8.40 -10.62 -4.82
C LYS A 66 8.35 -11.70 -5.90
N ILE A 67 7.16 -12.03 -6.41
CA ILE A 67 6.98 -13.01 -7.50
C ILE A 67 7.59 -12.46 -8.80
N ARG A 68 7.31 -11.19 -9.15
CA ARG A 68 7.94 -10.54 -10.31
C ARG A 68 9.47 -10.47 -10.23
N ARG A 69 10.04 -10.36 -9.03
CA ARG A 69 11.49 -10.44 -8.80
C ARG A 69 12.03 -11.87 -8.77
N ALA A 70 11.18 -12.88 -8.61
CA ALA A 70 11.57 -14.29 -8.66
C ALA A 70 11.44 -14.86 -10.09
N ASP A 71 10.46 -14.37 -10.87
CA ASP A 71 10.29 -14.70 -12.29
C ASP A 71 11.19 -13.84 -13.20
N ALA A 72 11.59 -12.66 -12.74
CA ALA A 72 12.79 -12.04 -13.25
C ALA A 72 13.97 -12.86 -12.71
N GLU A 73 14.39 -13.87 -13.47
CA GLU A 73 15.83 -14.07 -13.69
C GLU A 73 16.44 -12.67 -13.76
N ASP A 74 17.46 -12.41 -12.93
CA ASP A 74 18.25 -11.18 -12.99
C ASP A 74 18.27 -10.72 -14.45
N PRO A 75 17.83 -9.50 -14.81
CA PRO A 75 18.16 -8.99 -16.13
C PRO A 75 19.68 -9.02 -16.12
N ALA A 76 20.25 -10.07 -16.71
CA ALA A 76 21.68 -10.28 -16.78
C ALA A 76 22.20 -8.93 -17.22
N PRO A 77 23.10 -8.29 -16.42
CA PRO A 77 23.44 -6.89 -16.60
C PRO A 77 23.64 -6.68 -18.08
N GLU A 78 22.74 -5.87 -18.70
CA GLU A 78 22.60 -5.80 -20.15
C GLU A 78 24.01 -5.75 -20.71
N ALA A 79 24.46 -6.88 -21.27
CA ALA A 79 25.82 -6.94 -21.79
C ALA A 79 25.83 -5.81 -22.81
N PRO A 80 26.72 -4.80 -22.65
CA PRO A 80 26.64 -3.58 -23.44
C PRO A 80 26.50 -4.00 -24.89
N ALA A 81 25.43 -3.50 -25.53
CA ALA A 81 25.03 -3.94 -26.85
C ALA A 81 26.27 -4.06 -27.73
N ALA A 82 26.48 -5.23 -28.33
CA ALA A 82 27.67 -5.48 -29.12
C ALA A 82 27.79 -4.34 -30.15
N PRO A 83 28.94 -3.65 -30.22
CA PRO A 83 29.04 -2.45 -31.02
C PRO A 83 28.67 -2.76 -32.46
N THR A 84 27.79 -1.94 -33.01
CA THR A 84 27.33 -2.03 -34.38
C THR A 84 28.54 -1.92 -35.33
N PRO A 85 28.44 -2.45 -36.57
CA PRO A 85 29.52 -2.33 -37.54
C PRO A 85 29.97 -0.88 -37.74
N GLU A 86 29.03 0.07 -37.67
CA GLU A 86 29.29 1.50 -37.78
C GLU A 86 30.07 2.03 -36.58
N GLU A 87 29.69 1.68 -35.35
CA GLU A 87 30.44 2.07 -34.14
C GLU A 87 31.88 1.50 -34.14
N LYS A 88 32.08 0.29 -34.65
CA LYS A 88 33.43 -0.29 -34.83
C LYS A 88 34.26 0.52 -35.83
N LEU A 89 33.70 0.81 -37.01
CA LEU A 89 34.38 1.61 -38.03
C LEU A 89 34.71 3.02 -37.52
N LEU A 90 33.80 3.66 -36.77
CA LEU A 90 34.04 4.97 -36.17
C LEU A 90 35.14 4.93 -35.10
N THR A 91 35.23 3.83 -34.34
CA THR A 91 36.31 3.62 -33.37
C THR A 91 37.66 3.46 -34.07
N GLU A 92 37.72 2.66 -35.12
CA GLU A 92 38.92 2.48 -35.95
C GLU A 92 39.37 3.80 -36.61
N ILE A 93 38.43 4.59 -37.14
CA ILE A 93 38.73 5.91 -37.72
C ILE A 93 39.30 6.87 -36.67
N ARG A 94 38.73 6.91 -35.46
CA ARG A 94 39.24 7.73 -34.35
C ARG A 94 40.68 7.36 -34.03
N ASP A 95 40.98 6.09 -33.94
CA ASP A 95 42.31 5.60 -33.58
C ASP A 95 43.33 5.89 -34.69
N LEU A 96 42.92 5.77 -35.96
CA LEU A 96 43.74 6.17 -37.11
C LEU A 96 44.01 7.68 -37.16
N LEU A 97 43.05 8.51 -36.76
CA LEU A 97 43.24 9.96 -36.66
C LEU A 97 44.15 10.34 -35.50
N ALA A 98 43.99 9.69 -34.34
CA ALA A 98 44.85 9.91 -33.18
C ALA A 98 46.30 9.50 -33.44
N ALA A 99 46.53 8.48 -34.27
CA ALA A 99 47.87 8.05 -34.67
C ALA A 99 48.52 8.95 -35.74
N LYS A 100 47.76 9.82 -36.39
CA LYS A 100 48.22 10.68 -37.50
C LYS A 100 48.41 12.16 -37.08
N GLY A 101 48.02 12.52 -35.87
CA GLY A 101 48.32 13.82 -35.23
C GLY A 101 49.51 13.72 -34.28
#